data_AF-A0A166ZHW2-F1
#
_entry.id   AF-A0A166ZHW2-F1
#
_cell.length_a   1.000
_cell.length_b   1.000
_cell.length_c   1.000
_cell.angle_alpha   90.00
_cell.angle_beta   90.00
_cell.angle_gamma   90.00
#
_symmetry.space_group_name_H-M   'P 1'
#
loop_
_entity.id
_entity.type
_entity.pdbx_description
1 polymer ?
#
loop_
_entity_poly.entity_id
_entity_poly.type
_entity_poly.pdbx_seq_one_letter_code
_entity_poly.pdbx_strand_id
1 'polypeptide(L)'
;MLKVSLGSFFTIIFLLVLLFFLFFQYFGLHSYDEIASSKLKMDILIIKDEVQEFISKEGRFPKSIVEIESSSQKKIPKCALTDKSYIFKISGKNMTLVCGDSYESINIKI
;
A
#
# COMPACT_ATOMS: atom_id res chain seq x y z
N MET A 1 17.72 26.83 -47.37
CA MET A 1 16.24 26.85 -47.27
C MET A 1 15.75 25.39 -47.29
N LEU A 2 15.54 24.76 -46.14
CA LEU A 2 15.04 23.38 -46.08
C LEU A 2 13.51 23.39 -46.30
N LYS A 3 13.05 22.88 -47.45
CA LYS A 3 11.64 22.55 -47.69
C LYS A 3 11.30 21.29 -46.91
N VAL A 4 10.93 21.46 -45.64
CA VAL A 4 10.34 20.38 -44.86
C VAL A 4 8.89 20.25 -45.33
N SER A 5 8.54 19.13 -45.96
CA SER A 5 7.17 18.83 -46.39
C SER A 5 6.25 18.83 -45.17
N LEU A 6 5.09 19.48 -45.25
CA LEU A 6 4.12 19.60 -44.14
C LEU A 6 3.81 18.22 -43.51
N GLY A 7 3.70 17.17 -44.33
CA GLY A 7 3.43 15.80 -43.86
C GLY A 7 4.53 15.21 -42.98
N SER A 8 5.79 15.61 -43.18
CA SER A 8 6.92 15.18 -42.34
C SER A 8 6.88 15.85 -40.97
N PHE A 9 6.34 17.05 -40.86
CA PHE A 9 6.21 17.77 -39.59
C PHE A 9 5.09 17.16 -38.71
N PHE A 10 3.94 16.82 -39.30
CA PHE A 10 2.84 16.17 -38.59
C PHE A 10 3.20 14.76 -38.10
N THR A 11 3.96 14.00 -38.89
CA THR A 11 4.40 12.65 -38.50
C THR A 11 5.38 12.70 -37.32
N ILE A 12 6.30 13.66 -37.28
CA ILE A 12 7.21 13.85 -36.14
C ILE A 12 6.45 14.22 -34.86
N ILE A 13 5.48 15.14 -34.95
CA ILE A 13 4.66 15.51 -33.79
C ILE A 13 3.85 14.32 -33.28
N PHE A 14 3.22 13.56 -34.19
CA PHE A 14 2.45 12.38 -33.83
C PHE A 14 3.33 11.33 -33.13
N LEU A 15 4.55 11.10 -33.62
CA LEU A 15 5.49 10.16 -33.01
C LEU A 15 5.92 10.60 -31.61
N LEU A 16 6.15 11.90 -31.41
CA LEU A 16 6.50 12.48 -30.10
C LEU A 16 5.36 12.35 -29.08
N VAL A 17 4.11 12.61 -29.49
CA VAL A 17 2.93 12.42 -28.63
C VAL A 17 2.77 10.96 -28.25
N LEU A 18 3.01 10.04 -29.19
CA LEU A 18 2.89 8.60 -28.96
C LEU A 18 3.97 8.11 -27.98
N LEU A 19 5.22 8.56 -28.13
CA LEU A 19 6.30 8.28 -27.20
C LEU A 19 6.02 8.85 -25.80
N PHE A 20 5.50 10.08 -25.72
CA PHE A 20 5.11 10.70 -24.47
C PHE A 20 4.00 9.89 -23.76
N PHE A 21 3.01 9.42 -24.51
CA PHE A 21 1.93 8.60 -23.96
C PHE A 21 2.43 7.24 -23.45
N LEU A 22 3.30 6.57 -24.21
CA LEU A 22 3.93 5.32 -23.78
C LEU A 22 4.81 5.52 -22.53
N PHE A 23 5.54 6.64 -22.45
CA PHE A 23 6.32 6.99 -21.27
C PHE A 23 5.43 7.20 -20.04
N PHE A 24 4.32 7.94 -20.17
CA PHE A 24 3.37 8.14 -19.07
C PHE A 24 2.70 6.85 -18.60
N GLN A 25 2.36 5.94 -19.53
CA GLN A 25 1.83 4.63 -19.15
C GLN A 25 2.87 3.78 -18.40
N TYR A 26 4.12 3.77 -18.88
CA TYR A 26 5.18 2.98 -18.26
C TYR A 26 5.55 3.49 -16.86
N PHE A 27 5.79 4.80 -16.72
CA PHE A 27 6.19 5.40 -15.44
C PHE A 27 5.01 5.56 -14.47
N GLY A 28 3.80 5.83 -14.97
CA GLY A 28 2.60 5.98 -14.15
C GLY A 28 2.21 4.70 -13.41
N LEU A 29 2.30 3.55 -14.08
CA LEU A 29 2.02 2.25 -13.45
C LEU A 29 3.11 1.86 -12.44
N HIS A 30 4.39 2.04 -12.80
CA HIS A 30 5.50 1.67 -11.92
C HIS A 30 5.54 2.51 -10.64
N SER A 31 5.20 3.79 -10.71
CA SER A 31 5.14 4.66 -9.53
C SER A 31 3.99 4.31 -8.60
N TYR A 32 2.88 3.77 -9.11
CA TYR A 32 1.70 3.46 -8.29
C TYR A 32 1.95 2.24 -7.39
N ASP A 33 2.62 1.21 -7.92
CA ASP A 33 2.99 0.02 -7.16
C ASP A 33 3.99 0.32 -6.04
N GLU A 34 4.98 1.20 -6.28
CA GLU A 34 5.95 1.59 -5.26
C GLU A 34 5.30 2.39 -4.11
N ILE A 35 4.36 3.29 -4.43
CA ILE A 35 3.64 4.08 -3.43
C ILE A 35 2.72 3.20 -2.59
N ALA A 36 1.98 2.27 -3.21
CA ALA A 36 1.11 1.34 -2.51
C ALA A 36 1.91 0.41 -1.57
N SER A 37 3.06 -0.08 -2.01
CA SER A 37 3.97 -0.90 -1.20
C SER A 37 4.54 -0.13 -0.01
N SER A 38 4.96 1.12 -0.22
CA SER A 38 5.46 1.99 0.85
C SER A 38 4.39 2.30 1.91
N LYS A 39 3.17 2.61 1.47
CA LYS A 39 2.04 2.88 2.35
C LYS A 39 1.65 1.65 3.17
N LEU A 40 1.63 0.47 2.56
CA LEU A 40 1.37 -0.80 3.24
C LEU A 40 2.39 -1.06 4.36
N LYS A 41 3.68 -0.82 4.11
CA LYS A 41 4.74 -0.98 5.13
C LYS A 41 4.55 -0.04 6.31
N MET A 42 4.20 1.21 6.05
CA MET A 42 3.91 2.19 7.11
C MET A 42 2.70 1.78 7.95
N ASP A 43 1.61 1.35 7.31
CA ASP A 43 0.42 0.85 8.01
C ASP A 43 0.75 -0.35 8.91
N ILE A 44 1.54 -1.30 8.40
CA ILE A 44 2.01 -2.49 9.14
C ILE A 44 2.81 -2.08 10.38
N LEU A 45 3.68 -1.07 10.28
CA LEU A 45 4.45 -0.57 11.43
C LEU A 45 3.55 0.05 12.49
N ILE A 46 2.59 0.89 12.09
CA ILE A 46 1.61 1.51 13.01
C ILE A 46 0.80 0.41 13.72
N ILE A 47 0.28 -0.56 12.97
CA ILE A 47 -0.52 -1.63 13.56
C ILE A 47 0.32 -2.48 14.50
N LYS A 48 1.57 -2.77 14.14
CA LYS A 48 2.47 -3.54 15.01
C LYS A 48 2.69 -2.83 16.35
N ASP A 49 2.95 -1.53 16.33
CA ASP A 49 3.18 -0.72 17.53
C ASP A 49 1.94 -0.72 18.43
N GLU A 50 0.76 -0.50 17.86
CA GLU A 50 -0.51 -0.50 18.58
C GLU A 50 -0.89 -1.89 19.13
N VAL A 51 -0.61 -2.97 18.38
CA VAL A 51 -0.79 -4.33 18.88
C VAL A 51 0.15 -4.60 20.05
N GLN A 52 1.41 -4.16 19.98
CA GLN A 52 2.37 -4.35 21.05
C GLN A 52 1.98 -3.54 22.31
N GLU A 53 1.48 -2.32 22.14
CA GLU A 53 0.92 -1.51 23.22
C GLU A 53 -0.29 -2.21 23.85
N PHE A 54 -1.20 -2.74 23.03
CA PHE A 54 -2.37 -3.51 23.50
C PHE A 54 -1.95 -4.75 24.30
N ILE A 55 -1.01 -5.55 23.79
CA ILE A 55 -0.51 -6.74 24.49
C ILE A 55 0.14 -6.35 25.82
N SER A 56 0.87 -5.24 25.85
CA SER A 56 1.52 -4.75 27.08
C SER A 56 0.51 -4.32 28.14
N LYS A 57 -0.65 -3.78 27.74
CA LYS A 57 -1.73 -3.36 28.63
C LYS A 57 -2.64 -4.52 29.07
N GLU A 58 -3.04 -5.37 28.14
CA GLU A 58 -4.08 -6.39 28.33
C GLU A 58 -3.51 -7.81 28.57
N GLY A 59 -2.21 -8.03 28.32
CA GLY A 59 -1.55 -9.33 28.48
C GLY A 59 -1.98 -10.39 27.47
N ARG A 60 -2.67 -10.01 26.38
CA ARG A 60 -3.19 -10.92 25.35
C ARG A 60 -3.19 -10.28 23.97
N PHE A 61 -3.29 -11.11 22.93
CA PHE A 61 -3.45 -10.63 21.56
C PHE A 61 -4.84 -10.01 21.33
N PRO A 62 -4.93 -8.93 20.52
CA PRO A 62 -6.19 -8.39 20.06
C PRO A 62 -6.83 -9.33 19.02
N LYS A 63 -8.15 -9.50 19.10
CA LYS A 63 -8.95 -10.32 18.19
C LYS A 63 -9.30 -9.58 16.90
N SER A 64 -9.35 -8.24 16.95
CA SER A 64 -9.70 -7.40 15.81
C SER A 64 -9.09 -6.01 15.95
N ILE A 65 -9.05 -5.26 14.83
CA ILE A 65 -8.66 -3.85 14.84
C ILE A 65 -9.55 -3.04 15.79
N VAL A 66 -10.87 -3.29 15.76
CA VAL A 66 -11.85 -2.55 16.55
C VAL A 66 -11.54 -2.63 18.04
N GLU A 67 -11.00 -3.78 18.49
CA GLU A 67 -10.58 -3.96 19.88
C GLU A 67 -9.37 -3.08 20.24
N ILE A 68 -8.40 -2.96 19.32
CA ILE A 68 -7.25 -2.06 19.49
C ILE A 68 -7.74 -0.62 19.51
N GLU A 69 -8.58 -0.21 18.56
CA GLU A 69 -9.11 1.17 18.49
C GLU A 69 -9.91 1.54 19.73
N SER A 70 -10.63 0.57 20.32
CA SER A 70 -11.38 0.78 21.56
C SER A 70 -10.47 0.94 22.77
N SER A 71 -9.33 0.26 22.80
CA SER A 71 -8.37 0.29 23.91
C SER A 71 -7.41 1.49 23.82
N SER A 72 -6.87 1.80 22.65
CA SER A 72 -5.91 2.90 22.47
C SER A 72 -6.57 4.25 22.13
N GLN A 73 -7.88 4.28 21.85
CA GLN A 73 -8.61 5.46 21.37
C GLN A 73 -8.02 6.08 20.08
N LYS A 74 -7.12 5.37 19.41
CA LYS A 74 -6.53 5.78 18.13
C LYS A 74 -7.22 5.03 17.00
N LYS A 75 -7.34 5.69 15.85
CA LYS A 75 -7.82 5.04 14.63
C LYS A 75 -6.66 4.33 13.94
N ILE A 76 -6.90 3.07 13.59
CA ILE A 76 -5.95 2.27 12.83
C ILE A 76 -6.15 2.55 11.33
N PRO A 77 -5.06 2.70 10.55
CA PRO A 77 -5.18 2.89 9.11
C PRO A 77 -5.91 1.72 8.43
N LYS A 78 -6.67 2.06 7.38
CA LYS A 78 -7.31 1.06 6.51
C LYS A 78 -6.28 0.51 5.53
N CYS A 79 -6.52 -0.71 5.06
CA CYS A 79 -5.71 -1.40 4.07
C CYS A 79 -5.44 -0.54 2.84
N ALA A 80 -4.17 -0.19 2.61
CA ALA A 80 -3.73 0.67 1.51
C ALA A 80 -4.17 0.17 0.11
N LEU A 81 -4.43 -1.14 -0.03
CA LEU A 81 -4.80 -1.79 -1.30
C LEU A 81 -6.31 -1.83 -1.55
N THR A 82 -7.13 -1.91 -0.50
CA THR A 82 -8.58 -2.17 -0.64
C THR A 82 -9.47 -1.18 0.11
N ASP A 83 -8.88 -0.27 0.88
CA ASP A 83 -9.56 0.64 1.81
C ASP A 83 -10.49 -0.06 2.81
N LYS A 84 -10.29 -1.37 3.05
CA LYS A 84 -10.99 -2.16 4.07
C LYS A 84 -10.16 -2.25 5.35
N SER A 85 -10.78 -2.60 6.47
CA SER A 85 -10.04 -2.88 7.70
C SER A 85 -9.17 -4.14 7.53
N TYR A 86 -7.96 -4.14 8.09
CA TYR A 86 -7.13 -5.35 8.12
C TYR A 86 -7.78 -6.45 8.97
N ILE A 87 -7.56 -7.69 8.55
CA ILE A 87 -8.03 -8.87 9.29
C ILE A 87 -6.84 -9.51 9.99
N PHE A 88 -7.03 -9.87 11.26
CA PHE A 88 -6.03 -10.56 12.06
C PHE A 88 -6.25 -12.06 12.02
N LYS A 89 -5.21 -12.82 11.68
CA LYS A 89 -5.18 -14.27 11.82
C LYS A 89 -4.10 -14.64 12.82
N ILE A 90 -4.52 -15.16 13.96
CA ILE A 90 -3.61 -15.60 15.02
C ILE A 90 -3.36 -17.09 14.83
N SER A 91 -2.09 -17.48 14.74
CA SER A 91 -1.66 -18.88 14.68
C SER A 91 -0.57 -19.10 15.72
N GLY A 92 -0.95 -19.66 16.86
CA GLY A 92 -0.05 -19.83 18.01
C GLY A 92 0.44 -18.49 18.55
N LYS A 93 1.76 -18.24 18.43
CA LYS A 93 2.40 -16.96 18.82
C LYS A 93 2.55 -15.96 17.67
N ASN A 94 2.15 -16.33 16.46
CA ASN A 94 2.29 -15.47 15.28
C ASN A 94 0.95 -14.82 14.94
N MET A 95 1.01 -13.56 14.51
CA MET A 95 -0.15 -12.80 14.08
C MET A 95 0.04 -12.36 12.63
N THR A 96 -0.83 -12.81 11.74
CA THR A 96 -0.80 -12.44 10.32
C THR A 96 -1.82 -11.35 10.07
N LEU A 97 -1.43 -10.27 9.39
CA LEU A 97 -2.34 -9.27 8.88
C LEU A 97 -2.69 -9.57 7.42
N VAL A 98 -3.97 -9.45 7.13
CA VAL A 98 -4.52 -9.66 5.79
C VAL A 98 -5.10 -8.36 5.27
N CYS A 99 -4.70 -7.96 4.06
CA CYS A 99 -5.08 -6.73 3.37
C CYS A 99 -5.43 -7.07 1.91
N GLY A 100 -6.73 -7.31 1.64
CA GLY A 100 -7.17 -7.82 0.35
C GLY A 100 -6.60 -9.21 0.06
N ASP A 101 -5.97 -9.36 -1.10
CA ASP A 101 -5.27 -10.58 -1.51
C ASP A 101 -3.80 -10.61 -1.04
N SER A 102 -3.34 -9.55 -0.36
CA SER A 102 -2.00 -9.48 0.21
C SER A 102 -1.97 -10.01 1.64
N TYR A 103 -1.03 -10.91 1.91
CA TYR A 103 -0.78 -11.52 3.22
C TYR A 103 0.57 -11.06 3.74
N GLU A 104 0.58 -10.34 4.85
CA GLU A 104 1.81 -9.93 5.52
C GLU A 104 1.82 -10.50 6.93
N SER A 105 2.78 -11.38 7.20
CA SER A 105 2.96 -11.98 8.51
C SER A 105 3.73 -11.01 9.41
N ILE A 106 3.09 -10.49 10.46
CA ILE A 106 3.83 -9.77 11.50
C ILE A 106 4.29 -10.78 12.54
N ASN A 107 5.61 -10.99 12.59
CA ASN A 107 6.20 -11.69 13.71
C ASN A 107 6.30 -10.73 14.90
N ILE A 108 5.41 -10.90 15.87
CA ILE A 108 5.41 -10.14 17.12
C ILE A 108 6.18 -10.99 18.13
N LYS A 109 7.41 -10.58 18.44
CA LYS A 109 8.15 -11.14 19.57
C LYS A 109 7.49 -10.64 20.85
N ILE A 110 6.88 -11.56 21.58
CA ILE A 110 6.49 -11.38 23.00
C ILE A 110 7.74 -11.59 23.85
#